data_AF-A0A5S4F7B0-F1
#
_entry.id   AF-A0A5S4F7B0-F1
#
_cell.length_a   1.000
_cell.length_b   1.000
_cell.length_c   1.000
_cell.angle_alpha   90.00
_cell.angle_beta   90.00
_cell.angle_gamma   90.00
#
_symmetry.space_group_name_H-M   'P 1'
#
loop_
_entity.id
_entity.type
_entity.pdbx_description
1 polymer ?
#
loop_
_entity_poly.entity_id
_entity_poly.type
_entity_poly.pdbx_seq_one_letter_code
_entity_poly.pdbx_strand_id
1 'polypeptide(L)'
;MSADMELCARLTAGDLDALADAYDEHGPHVYGVAAKITGSQQYAEEITQSVFVALWEQPLAYDPSLGSLRGWLVSRALHESALRSKVS
;
A
#
# COMPACT_ATOMS: atom_id res chain seq x y z
N MET A 1 2.72 -13.07 17.73
CA MET A 1 2.02 -12.07 16.90
C MET A 1 2.86 -11.87 15.66
N SER A 2 2.28 -11.92 14.46
CA SER A 2 3.03 -11.62 13.24
C SER A 2 3.33 -10.12 13.18
N ALA A 3 4.47 -9.71 12.61
CA ALA A 3 4.85 -8.31 12.49
C ALA A 3 3.74 -7.45 11.86
N ASP A 4 3.05 -7.98 10.84
CA ASP A 4 1.92 -7.30 10.20
C ASP A 4 0.73 -7.04 11.14
N MET A 5 0.48 -7.93 12.11
CA MET A 5 -0.61 -7.77 13.08
C MET A 5 -0.30 -6.67 14.09
N GLU A 6 0.96 -6.57 14.51
CA GLU A 6 1.44 -5.48 15.37
C GLU A 6 1.39 -4.15 14.62
N LEU A 7 1.83 -4.14 13.36
CA LEU A 7 1.78 -2.95 12.52
C LEU A 7 0.33 -2.47 12.28
N CYS A 8 -0.60 -3.39 12.01
CA CYS A 8 -2.03 -3.06 11.87
C CYS A 8 -2.64 -2.51 13.17
N ALA A 9 -2.27 -3.07 14.33
CA ALA A 9 -2.71 -2.55 15.62
C ALA A 9 -2.19 -1.13 15.89
N ARG A 10 -0.91 -0.86 15.56
CA ARG A 10 -0.31 0.47 15.69
C ARG A 10 -0.96 1.49 14.74
N LEU A 11 -1.18 1.12 13.48
CA LEU A 11 -1.90 1.95 12.51
C LEU A 11 -3.32 2.29 12.98
N THR A 12 -4.05 1.31 13.53
CA THR A 12 -5.40 1.52 14.06
C THR A 12 -5.40 2.44 15.30
N ALA A 13 -4.29 2.45 16.06
CA ALA A 13 -4.10 3.36 17.18
C ALA A 13 -3.68 4.79 16.76
N GLY A 14 -3.51 5.05 15.45
CA GLY A 14 -3.07 6.35 14.93
C GLY A 14 -1.57 6.60 15.07
N ASP A 15 -0.77 5.54 15.16
CA ASP A 15 0.69 5.64 15.18
C ASP A 15 1.22 5.95 13.77
N LEU A 16 1.69 7.19 13.57
CA LEU A 16 2.28 7.62 12.30
C LEU A 16 3.62 6.93 12.02
N ASP A 17 4.37 6.52 13.06
CA ASP A 17 5.63 5.81 12.88
C ASP A 17 5.37 4.42 12.28
N ALA A 18 4.23 3.79 12.57
CA ALA A 18 3.84 2.52 11.95
C ALA A 18 3.55 2.65 10.44
N LEU A 19 3.03 3.81 10.01
CA LEU A 19 2.86 4.10 8.59
C LEU A 19 4.21 4.32 7.91
N ALA A 20 5.13 5.03 8.58
CA ALA A 20 6.50 5.23 8.09
C ALA A 20 7.23 3.89 7.95
N ASP A 21 7.17 3.02 8.97
CA ASP A 21 7.73 1.67 8.95
C ASP A 21 7.20 0.86 7.75
N ALA A 22 5.88 0.88 7.53
CA ALA A 22 5.27 0.19 6.40
C ALA A 22 5.71 0.78 5.04
N TYR A 23 5.85 2.10 4.96
CA TYR A 23 6.30 2.79 3.76
C TYR A 23 7.76 2.47 3.44
N ASP A 24 8.64 2.50 4.43
CA ASP A 24 10.07 2.22 4.24
C ASP A 24 10.29 0.76 3.81
N GLU A 25 9.54 -0.18 4.37
CA GLU A 25 9.67 -1.60 4.02
C GLU A 25 9.05 -1.94 2.65
N HIS A 26 7.87 -1.39 2.35
CA HIS A 26 7.06 -1.84 1.21
C HIS A 26 6.96 -0.82 0.06
N GLY A 27 7.23 0.45 0.32
CA GLY A 27 7.16 1.55 -0.65
C GLY A 27 7.91 1.27 -1.95
N PRO A 28 9.20 0.88 -1.92
CA PRO A 28 9.96 0.57 -3.12
C PRO A 28 9.35 -0.55 -3.97
N HIS A 29 8.73 -1.53 -3.33
CA HIS A 29 8.10 -2.66 -4.02
C HIS A 29 6.78 -2.25 -4.67
N VAL A 30 5.94 -1.50 -3.96
CA VAL A 30 4.68 -0.95 -4.47
C VAL A 30 4.95 -0.05 -5.67
N TYR A 31 5.93 0.84 -5.55
CA TYR A 31 6.36 1.73 -6.62
C TYR A 31 6.85 0.95 -7.85
N GLY A 32 7.72 -0.05 -7.66
CA GLY A 32 8.22 -0.88 -8.76
C GLY A 32 7.11 -1.61 -9.52
N VAL A 33 6.10 -2.11 -8.82
CA VAL A 33 4.91 -2.74 -9.43
C VAL A 33 4.11 -1.71 -10.22
N ALA A 34 3.77 -0.57 -9.62
CA ALA A 34 2.99 0.48 -10.26
C ALA A 34 3.71 1.05 -11.50
N ALA A 35 5.02 1.28 -11.42
CA ALA A 35 5.85 1.74 -12.54
C ALA A 35 5.87 0.73 -13.69
N LYS A 36 5.96 -0.56 -13.38
CA LYS A 36 5.94 -1.62 -14.39
C LYS A 36 4.60 -1.70 -15.14
N ILE A 37 3.49 -1.46 -14.45
CA ILE A 37 2.15 -1.56 -15.05
C ILE A 37 1.80 -0.29 -15.84
N THR A 38 2.06 0.88 -15.25
CA THR A 38 1.68 2.17 -15.85
C THR A 38 2.68 2.66 -16.89
N GLY A 39 3.94 2.22 -16.83
CA GLY A 39 5.01 2.73 -17.68
C GLY A 39 5.38 4.20 -17.42
N SER A 40 4.86 4.81 -16.35
CA SER A 40 5.03 6.22 -16.01
C SER A 40 5.46 6.37 -14.56
N GLN A 41 6.57 7.08 -14.34
CA GLN A 41 7.06 7.38 -12.99
C GLN A 41 6.07 8.23 -12.21
N GLN A 42 5.46 9.23 -12.86
CA GLN A 42 4.46 10.09 -12.23
C GLN A 42 3.26 9.29 -11.70
N TYR A 43 2.69 8.42 -12.55
CA TYR A 43 1.58 7.58 -12.11
C TYR A 43 2.01 6.57 -11.04
N ALA A 44 3.23 6.06 -11.09
CA ALA A 44 3.74 5.14 -10.08
C ALA A 44 3.87 5.82 -8.70
N GLU A 45 4.37 7.05 -8.64
CA GLU A 45 4.44 7.83 -7.40
C GLU A 45 3.05 8.09 -6.84
N GLU A 46 2.13 8.57 -7.67
CA GLU A 46 0.75 8.84 -7.24
C GLU A 46 0.03 7.57 -6.77
N ILE A 47 0.21 6.42 -7.44
CA ILE A 47 -0.38 5.15 -7.02
C ILE A 47 0.19 4.73 -5.67
N THR A 48 1.52 4.81 -5.53
CA THR A 48 2.19 4.45 -4.28
C THR A 48 1.65 5.28 -3.13
N GLN A 49 1.63 6.61 -3.28
CA GLN A 49 1.06 7.50 -2.27
C GLN A 49 -0.40 7.16 -1.96
N SER A 50 -1.24 6.98 -2.98
CA SER A 50 -2.65 6.62 -2.80
C SER A 50 -2.85 5.33 -2.01
N VAL A 51 -2.02 4.31 -2.25
CA VAL A 51 -2.07 3.03 -1.53
C VAL A 51 -1.78 3.20 -0.04
N PHE A 52 -0.74 3.98 0.31
CA PHE A 52 -0.38 4.22 1.72
C PHE A 52 -1.33 5.20 2.42
N VAL A 53 -1.86 6.20 1.70
CA VAL A 53 -2.96 7.05 2.20
C VAL A 53 -4.18 6.19 2.53
N ALA A 54 -4.56 5.29 1.63
CA ALA A 54 -5.70 4.40 1.85
C ALA A 54 -5.45 3.37 2.98
N LEU A 55 -4.19 3.04 3.29
CA LEU A 55 -3.82 2.25 4.46
C LEU A 55 -4.00 3.06 5.75
N TRP A 56 -3.61 4.33 5.74
CA TRP A 56 -3.76 5.24 6.89
C TRP A 56 -5.22 5.60 7.18
N GLU A 57 -6.01 5.92 6.14
CA GLU A 57 -7.41 6.30 6.31
C GLU A 57 -8.30 5.12 6.72
N GLN A 58 -7.92 3.91 6.30
CA GLN A 58 -8.70 2.69 6.54
C GLN A 58 -7.79 1.53 6.96
N PRO A 59 -7.17 1.59 8.15
CA PRO A 59 -6.25 0.55 8.60
C PRO A 59 -6.94 -0.80 8.76
N LEU A 60 -8.23 -0.80 9.11
CA LEU A 60 -9.06 -2.00 9.21
C LEU A 60 -9.39 -2.66 7.85
N ALA A 61 -9.10 -2.01 6.73
CA ALA A 61 -9.24 -2.63 5.41
C ALA A 61 -8.14 -3.66 5.13
N TYR A 62 -7.04 -3.63 5.90
CA TYR A 62 -6.05 -4.69 5.92
C TYR A 62 -6.38 -5.68 7.03
N ASP A 63 -6.67 -6.92 6.64
CA ASP A 63 -6.87 -8.03 7.57
C ASP A 63 -5.66 -8.98 7.54
N PRO A 64 -4.86 -9.04 8.61
CA PRO A 64 -3.69 -9.93 8.66
C PRO A 64 -4.03 -11.42 8.67
N SER A 65 -5.29 -11.80 8.90
CA SER A 65 -5.73 -13.19 8.77
C SER A 65 -5.94 -13.62 7.30
N LEU A 66 -6.17 -12.65 6.40
CA LEU A 66 -6.36 -12.89 4.97
C LEU A 66 -5.06 -12.92 4.18
N GLY A 67 -3.95 -12.46 4.75
CA GLY A 67 -2.63 -12.54 4.14
C GLY A 67 -1.63 -11.50 4.64
N SER A 68 -0.45 -11.50 4.01
CA SER A 68 0.60 -10.52 4.32
C SER A 68 0.23 -9.11 3.86
N LEU A 69 0.73 -8.10 4.60
CA LEU A 69 0.53 -6.69 4.26
C LEU A 69 1.04 -6.38 2.84
N ARG A 70 2.21 -6.93 2.48
CA ARG A 70 2.77 -6.83 1.12
C ARG A 70 1.79 -7.27 0.04
N GLY A 71 1.13 -8.42 0.23
CA GLY A 71 0.17 -8.94 -0.75
C GLY A 71 -1.03 -8.03 -0.94
N TRP A 72 -1.54 -7.48 0.16
CA TRP A 72 -2.63 -6.52 0.14
C TRP A 72 -2.24 -5.19 -0.53
N LEU A 73 -1.05 -4.66 -0.23
CA LEU A 73 -0.52 -3.43 -0.84
C LEU A 73 -0.36 -3.58 -2.36
N VAL A 74 0.19 -4.71 -2.82
CA VAL A 74 0.32 -5.02 -4.25
C VAL A 74 -1.05 -5.14 -4.92
N SER A 75 -2.02 -5.78 -4.26
CA SER A 75 -3.39 -5.89 -4.78
C SER A 75 -4.04 -4.52 -4.95
N ARG A 76 -3.89 -3.60 -3.98
CA ARG A 76 -4.35 -2.22 -4.13
C ARG A 76 -3.61 -1.46 -5.24
N ALA A 77 -2.30 -1.60 -5.34
CA ALA A 77 -1.53 -0.95 -6.41
C ALA A 77 -1.97 -1.41 -7.80
N LEU A 78 -2.26 -2.72 -7.96
CA LEU A 78 -2.81 -3.29 -9.19
C LEU A 78 -4.20 -2.73 -9.51
N HIS A 79 -5.07 -2.65 -8.51
CA HIS A 79 -6.40 -2.06 -8.65
C HIS A 79 -6.34 -0.60 -9.15
N GLU A 80 -5.55 0.23 -8.48
CA GLU A 80 -5.33 1.64 -8.86
C GLU A 80 -4.72 1.78 -10.26
N SER A 81 -3.73 0.94 -10.58
CA SER A 81 -3.10 0.93 -11.91
C SER A 81 -4.12 0.63 -13.02
N ALA A 82 -5.02 -0.33 -12.78
CA ALA A 82 -6.04 -0.73 -13.75
C ALA A 82 -7.16 0.32 -13.94
N LEU A 83 -7.43 1.14 -12.91
CA LEU A 83 -8.34 2.27 -13.04
C LEU A 83 -7.74 3.36 -13.91
N ARG A 84 -6.44 3.65 -13.73
CA ARG A 84 -5.73 4.72 -14.46
C ARG A 84 -5.36 4.32 -15.89
N SER A 85 -5.08 3.04 -16.15
CA SER A 85 -4.76 2.55 -17.49
C SER A 85 -5.93 2.64 -18.48
N LYS A 86 -7.17 2.80 -18.00
CA LYS A 86 -8.38 2.94 -18.84
C LYS A 86 -8.70 4.39 -19.20
N VAL A 87 -7.97 5.35 -18.65
CA VAL A 87 -8.23 6.80 -18.81
C VAL A 87 -7.21 7.46 -19.75
N SER A 88 -6.22 6.70 -20.27
CA SER A 88 -5.28 7.15 -21.32
C SER A 88 -5.74 6.83 -22.72
#